data_AF-A0A835DX06-F1
#
_entry.id   AF-A0A835DX06-F1
#
_cell.length_a   1.000
_cell.length_b   1.000
_cell.length_c   1.000
_cell.angle_alpha   90.00
_cell.angle_beta   90.00
_cell.angle_gamma   90.00
#
_symmetry.space_group_name_H-M   'P 1'
#
loop_
_entity.id
_entity.type
_entity.pdbx_description
1 polymer ?
#
loop_
_entity_poly.entity_id
_entity_poly.type
_entity_poly.pdbx_seq_one_letter_code
_entity_poly.pdbx_strand_id
1 'polypeptide(L)'
;MILLLAVVVAAALRLAPAVAELTVVEHPPKTEGSLNVLAVGDWGRRGQFNQTLVAEQMGLVGEKLGIDFVISTGDNIYDDGIANTSDPLFKECFTNIYTAQSLQTPWYIVLGNHDYTGNALAQQDPAIREVDSRYLSIAKSFIVNSDVADFFLVDTSPFYLKYWNSTKYDWRNVAPRDTYIETLLKDLDDALTVSEAPWKIVVGHHPISSACEHGNTTELQQLLRPILEACMTLSYCLLSFNFCLPIDLDELRN
;
A
#
# COMPACT_ATOMS: atom_id res chain seq x y z
N MET A 1 -61.63 -2.32 37.29
CA MET A 1 -61.50 -2.56 35.85
C MET A 1 -60.41 -1.63 35.33
N ILE A 2 -59.15 -2.07 35.39
CA ILE A 2 -57.99 -1.31 34.90
C ILE A 2 -57.18 -2.31 34.05
N LEU A 3 -57.15 -2.06 32.74
CA LEU A 3 -56.34 -2.79 31.77
C LEU A 3 -54.88 -2.31 31.91
N LEU A 4 -53.94 -3.21 32.21
CA LEU A 4 -52.52 -2.97 31.94
C LEU A 4 -52.18 -3.62 30.59
N LEU A 5 -51.95 -2.78 29.57
CA LEU A 5 -51.29 -3.20 28.34
C LEU A 5 -49.78 -3.25 28.61
N ALA A 6 -49.19 -4.43 28.61
CA ALA A 6 -47.75 -4.59 28.53
C ALA A 6 -47.33 -4.48 27.06
N VAL A 7 -46.77 -3.34 26.67
CA VAL A 7 -46.14 -3.18 25.35
C VAL A 7 -44.72 -3.74 25.45
N VAL A 8 -44.51 -4.93 24.90
CA VAL A 8 -43.17 -5.48 24.69
C VAL A 8 -42.61 -4.84 23.42
N VAL A 9 -41.77 -3.83 23.57
CA VAL A 9 -40.97 -3.30 22.45
C VAL A 9 -39.80 -4.25 22.25
N ALA A 10 -39.90 -5.13 21.24
CA ALA A 10 -38.77 -5.88 20.76
C ALA A 10 -37.82 -4.91 20.02
N ALA A 11 -36.75 -4.48 20.70
CA ALA A 11 -35.66 -3.78 20.05
C ALA A 11 -34.98 -4.77 19.10
N ALA A 12 -35.21 -4.61 17.80
CA ALA A 12 -34.44 -5.30 16.78
C ALA A 12 -32.99 -4.78 16.87
N LEU A 13 -32.12 -5.53 17.54
CA LEU A 13 -30.68 -5.29 17.50
C LEU A 13 -30.23 -5.59 16.06
N ARG A 14 -30.17 -4.56 15.22
CA ARG A 14 -29.48 -4.65 13.93
C ARG A 14 -27.99 -4.73 14.24
N LEU A 15 -27.49 -5.96 14.36
CA LEU A 15 -26.07 -6.23 14.20
C LEU A 15 -25.75 -5.86 12.75
N ALA A 16 -25.17 -4.68 12.53
CA ALA A 16 -24.48 -4.41 11.28
C ALA A 16 -23.39 -5.47 11.13
N PRO A 17 -23.25 -6.13 9.97
CA PRO A 17 -22.06 -6.92 9.72
C PRO A 17 -20.87 -5.97 9.85
N ALA A 18 -19.86 -6.35 10.64
CA ALA A 18 -18.56 -5.71 10.57
C ALA A 18 -17.99 -6.08 9.20
N VAL A 19 -18.28 -5.26 8.19
CA VAL A 19 -17.56 -5.29 6.92
C VAL A 19 -16.15 -4.84 7.28
N ALA A 20 -15.17 -5.70 7.09
CA ALA A 20 -13.78 -5.31 7.28
C ALA A 20 -13.39 -4.40 6.12
N GLU A 21 -13.77 -3.12 6.18
CA GLU A 21 -13.43 -2.15 5.14
C GLU A 21 -11.94 -1.81 5.21
N LEU A 22 -11.34 -1.55 4.04
CA LEU A 22 -9.96 -1.05 3.96
C LEU A 22 -9.83 0.22 4.81
N THR A 23 -8.79 0.29 5.64
CA THR A 23 -8.53 1.50 6.44
C THR A 23 -8.29 2.68 5.51
N VAL A 24 -8.95 3.81 5.75
CA VAL A 24 -8.79 5.04 4.97
C VAL A 24 -7.94 6.03 5.75
N VAL A 25 -6.96 6.62 5.07
CA VAL A 25 -6.09 7.69 5.58
C VAL A 25 -6.31 8.92 4.72
N GLU A 26 -6.72 10.01 5.35
CA GLU A 26 -6.95 11.28 4.66
C GLU A 26 -5.63 12.02 4.42
N HIS A 27 -5.43 12.49 3.19
CA HIS A 27 -4.36 13.40 2.80
C HIS A 27 -4.93 14.47 1.86
N PRO A 28 -5.43 15.61 2.40
CA PRO A 28 -6.03 16.63 1.55
C PRO A 28 -5.03 17.17 0.52
N PRO A 29 -5.49 17.53 -0.68
CA PRO A 29 -4.61 18.05 -1.72
C PRO A 29 -4.15 19.47 -1.37
N LYS A 30 -3.24 20.02 -2.18
CA LYS A 30 -2.83 21.42 -2.08
C LYS A 30 -4.04 22.35 -2.26
N THR A 31 -3.87 23.61 -1.85
CA THR A 31 -4.90 24.65 -1.98
C THR A 31 -5.42 24.83 -3.41
N GLU A 32 -4.58 24.61 -4.42
CA GLU A 32 -4.96 24.65 -5.83
C GLU A 32 -5.61 23.36 -6.37
N GLY A 33 -5.84 22.35 -5.53
CA GLY A 33 -6.44 21.07 -5.92
C GLY A 33 -5.49 20.18 -6.72
N SER A 34 -4.18 20.24 -6.44
CA SER A 34 -3.17 19.40 -7.10
C SER A 34 -2.39 18.55 -6.09
N LEU A 35 -1.76 17.49 -6.61
CA LEU A 35 -0.87 16.59 -5.86
C LEU A 35 0.42 16.35 -6.63
N ASN A 36 1.54 16.42 -5.94
CA ASN A 36 2.85 16.06 -6.43
C ASN A 36 3.39 14.90 -5.59
N VAL A 37 3.45 13.71 -6.19
CA VAL A 37 3.81 12.46 -5.49
C VAL A 37 5.09 11.89 -6.09
N LEU A 38 5.99 11.41 -5.24
CA LEU A 38 7.06 10.51 -5.68
C LEU A 38 6.67 9.07 -5.39
N ALA A 39 7.08 8.15 -6.25
CA ALA A 39 6.94 6.72 -6.00
C ALA A 39 8.31 6.05 -6.06
N VAL A 40 8.56 5.12 -5.15
CA VAL A 40 9.81 4.35 -5.04
C VAL A 40 9.52 2.94 -4.55
N GLY A 41 10.29 1.96 -4.98
CA GLY A 41 10.22 0.58 -4.48
C GLY A 41 11.63 0.01 -4.36
N ASP A 42 11.75 -1.12 -3.68
CA ASP A 42 12.93 -1.99 -3.75
C ASP A 42 14.22 -1.27 -3.28
N TRP A 43 14.12 -0.53 -2.18
CA TRP A 43 15.06 0.54 -1.87
C TRP A 43 15.97 0.33 -0.66
N GLY A 44 15.54 -0.32 0.43
CA GLY A 44 16.28 -0.28 1.69
C GLY A 44 17.51 -1.17 1.74
N ARG A 45 18.69 -0.62 1.49
CA ARG A 45 19.97 -1.35 1.46
C ARG A 45 21.12 -0.64 2.17
N ARG A 46 20.86 0.05 3.30
CA ARG A 46 21.89 0.73 4.11
C ARG A 46 22.76 1.71 3.30
N GLY A 47 22.13 2.39 2.35
CA GLY A 47 22.78 3.32 1.42
C GLY A 47 23.53 2.69 0.24
N GLN A 48 23.58 1.36 0.16
CA GLN A 48 24.21 0.60 -0.93
C GLN A 48 23.29 0.48 -2.15
N PHE A 49 23.77 -0.13 -3.24
CA PHE A 49 23.01 -0.35 -4.48
C PHE A 49 22.35 0.92 -5.02
N ASN A 50 23.10 2.02 -5.02
CA ASN A 50 22.67 3.36 -5.43
C ASN A 50 21.55 3.97 -4.58
N GLN A 51 21.15 3.38 -3.45
CA GLN A 51 20.08 3.91 -2.61
C GLN A 51 20.34 5.38 -2.20
N THR A 52 21.57 5.71 -1.79
CA THR A 52 21.96 7.09 -1.46
C THR A 52 21.87 8.04 -2.65
N LEU A 53 22.29 7.60 -3.84
CA LEU A 53 22.20 8.40 -5.06
C LEU A 53 20.73 8.65 -5.47
N VAL A 54 19.87 7.64 -5.35
CA VAL A 54 18.43 7.78 -5.57
C VAL A 54 17.82 8.74 -4.56
N ALA A 55 18.17 8.61 -3.27
CA ALA A 55 17.69 9.51 -2.21
C ALA A 55 18.09 10.98 -2.47
N GLU A 56 19.31 11.23 -2.96
CA GLU A 56 19.77 12.55 -3.36
C GLU A 56 18.91 13.12 -4.51
N GLN A 57 18.69 12.34 -5.57
CA GLN A 57 17.86 12.78 -6.70
C GLN A 57 16.39 12.99 -6.30
N MET A 58 15.83 12.11 -5.45
CA MET A 58 14.50 12.30 -4.87
C MET A 58 14.42 13.60 -4.08
N GLY A 59 15.47 13.96 -3.33
CA GLY A 59 15.55 15.24 -2.61
C GLY A 59 15.47 16.45 -3.54
N LEU A 60 16.27 16.45 -4.62
CA LEU A 60 16.30 17.53 -5.61
C LEU A 60 14.97 17.67 -6.37
N VAL A 61 14.40 16.54 -6.81
CA VAL A 61 13.10 16.51 -7.49
C VAL A 61 11.98 16.91 -6.53
N GLY A 62 12.03 16.42 -5.29
CA GLY A 62 11.07 16.74 -4.25
C GLY A 62 11.01 18.23 -3.94
N GLU A 63 12.17 18.89 -3.90
CA GLU A 63 12.25 20.35 -3.70
C GLU A 63 11.69 21.11 -4.90
N LYS A 64 12.06 20.70 -6.12
CA LYS A 64 11.59 21.34 -7.36
C LYS A 64 10.08 21.23 -7.55
N LEU A 65 9.49 20.09 -7.21
CA LEU A 65 8.06 19.85 -7.35
C LEU A 65 7.25 20.28 -6.11
N GLY A 66 7.90 20.44 -4.96
CA GLY A 66 7.21 20.63 -3.67
C GLY A 66 6.24 19.48 -3.41
N ILE A 67 6.78 18.27 -3.21
CA ILE A 67 5.97 17.06 -3.12
C ILE A 67 5.10 17.02 -1.85
N ASP A 68 3.94 16.38 -1.95
CA ASP A 68 3.00 16.20 -0.84
C ASP A 68 3.30 14.93 -0.04
N PHE A 69 3.67 13.84 -0.73
CA PHE A 69 4.06 12.59 -0.08
C PHE A 69 4.85 11.68 -1.00
N VAL A 70 5.37 10.60 -0.42
CA VAL A 70 6.01 9.50 -1.14
C VAL A 70 5.15 8.23 -1.02
N ILE A 71 5.04 7.48 -2.11
CA ILE A 71 4.45 6.14 -2.15
C ILE A 71 5.59 5.12 -2.22
N SER A 72 5.64 4.20 -1.26
CA SER A 72 6.53 3.03 -1.32
C SER A 72 5.76 1.82 -1.86
N THR A 73 6.30 1.18 -2.90
CA THR A 73 5.74 -0.04 -3.49
C THR A 73 6.30 -1.32 -2.87
N GLY A 74 6.89 -1.24 -1.67
CA GLY A 74 7.35 -2.42 -0.93
C GLY A 74 8.78 -2.81 -1.21
N ASP A 75 9.19 -3.90 -0.58
CA ASP A 75 10.59 -4.30 -0.38
C ASP A 75 11.39 -3.16 0.25
N ASN A 76 10.87 -2.75 1.41
CA ASN A 76 11.32 -1.56 2.11
C ASN A 76 12.69 -1.78 2.74
N ILE A 77 13.00 -2.98 3.24
CA ILE A 77 14.26 -3.29 3.91
C ILE A 77 14.76 -4.68 3.47
N TYR A 78 15.90 -4.71 2.78
CA TYR A 78 16.56 -5.93 2.32
C TYR A 78 17.61 -6.46 3.30
N ASP A 79 17.92 -7.76 3.29
CA ASP A 79 17.24 -8.81 2.49
C ASP A 79 16.06 -9.46 3.24
N ASP A 80 15.94 -9.23 4.55
CA ASP A 80 14.99 -9.94 5.41
C ASP A 80 14.25 -9.01 6.38
N GLY A 81 13.79 -7.87 5.87
CA GLY A 81 13.02 -6.90 6.64
C GLY A 81 13.74 -6.45 7.92
N ILE A 82 12.95 -6.23 8.98
CA ILE A 82 13.44 -5.93 10.33
C ILE A 82 13.00 -7.01 11.31
N ALA A 83 13.77 -7.26 12.36
CA ALA A 83 13.41 -8.24 13.38
C ALA A 83 12.32 -7.72 14.35
N ASN A 84 12.33 -6.43 14.65
CA ASN A 84 11.41 -5.76 15.58
C ASN A 84 11.45 -4.24 15.37
N THR A 85 10.63 -3.49 16.11
CA THR A 85 10.48 -2.03 16.00
C THR A 85 11.70 -1.23 16.45
N SER A 86 12.65 -1.85 17.14
CA SER A 86 13.91 -1.24 17.58
C SER A 86 15.12 -1.67 16.76
N ASP A 87 14.90 -2.40 15.66
CA ASP A 87 15.98 -2.87 14.79
C ASP A 87 16.73 -1.68 14.16
N PRO A 88 18.06 -1.56 14.33
CA PRO A 88 18.83 -0.46 13.75
C PRO A 88 18.74 -0.40 12.22
N LEU A 89 18.45 -1.52 11.54
CA LEU A 89 18.28 -1.56 10.09
C LEU A 89 17.21 -0.58 9.60
N PHE A 90 16.17 -0.33 10.40
CA PHE A 90 15.15 0.66 10.04
C PHE A 90 15.78 2.05 9.83
N LYS A 91 16.61 2.51 10.77
CA LYS A 91 17.28 3.81 10.64
C LYS A 91 18.34 3.79 9.55
N GLU A 92 19.11 2.71 9.45
CA GLU A 92 20.18 2.58 8.46
C GLU A 92 19.66 2.54 7.02
N CYS A 93 18.46 1.98 6.79
CA CYS A 93 17.83 1.89 5.48
C CYS A 93 16.87 3.04 5.18
N PHE A 94 16.26 3.69 6.17
CA PHE A 94 15.24 4.72 5.94
C PHE A 94 15.65 6.08 6.51
N THR A 95 15.62 6.23 7.83
CA THR A 95 15.76 7.53 8.52
C THR A 95 17.05 8.26 8.15
N ASN A 96 18.18 7.54 8.12
CA ASN A 96 19.49 8.12 7.88
C ASN A 96 19.81 8.28 6.38
N ILE A 97 18.94 7.81 5.48
CA ILE A 97 19.15 7.85 4.03
C ILE A 97 18.34 8.98 3.40
N TYR A 98 17.05 9.07 3.72
CA TYR A 98 16.14 10.05 3.12
C TYR A 98 16.06 11.33 3.96
N THR A 99 17.20 12.03 4.09
CA THR A 99 17.35 13.18 5.01
C THR A 99 17.08 14.55 4.38
N ALA A 100 16.85 14.61 3.05
CA ALA A 100 16.54 15.87 2.38
C ALA A 100 15.28 16.52 2.97
N GLN A 101 15.26 17.85 3.10
CA GLN A 101 14.14 18.59 3.70
C GLN A 101 12.84 18.36 2.92
N SER A 102 12.92 18.29 1.60
CA SER A 102 11.79 18.00 0.70
C SER A 102 11.21 16.59 0.86
N LEU A 103 11.94 15.67 1.50
CA LEU A 103 11.48 14.30 1.80
C LEU A 103 10.99 14.16 3.24
N GLN A 104 10.94 15.26 4.01
CA GLN A 104 10.35 15.29 5.36
C GLN A 104 8.83 15.41 5.31
N THR A 105 8.22 14.53 4.52
CA THR A 105 6.80 14.45 4.24
C THR A 105 6.29 13.02 4.51
N PRO A 106 4.99 12.72 4.55
CA PRO A 106 4.50 11.36 4.73
C PRO A 106 5.01 10.38 3.66
N TRP A 107 5.30 9.15 4.07
CA TRP A 107 5.58 8.02 3.19
C TRP A 107 4.50 6.96 3.42
N TYR A 108 3.67 6.70 2.42
CA TYR A 108 2.64 5.65 2.48
C TYR A 108 3.17 4.36 1.86
N ILE A 109 3.12 3.26 2.63
CA ILE A 109 4.01 2.12 2.39
C ILE A 109 3.24 0.80 2.35
N VAL A 110 3.35 0.09 1.22
CA VAL A 110 3.01 -1.34 1.14
C VAL A 110 4.22 -2.19 1.55
N LEU A 111 3.97 -3.46 1.91
CA LEU A 111 5.03 -4.43 2.16
C LEU A 111 5.29 -5.27 0.91
N GLY A 112 6.56 -5.55 0.64
CA GLY A 112 7.00 -6.50 -0.39
C GLY A 112 7.42 -7.85 0.21
N ASN A 113 7.86 -8.77 -0.65
CA ASN A 113 8.18 -10.12 -0.20
C ASN A 113 9.40 -10.18 0.74
N HIS A 114 10.37 -9.28 0.63
CA HIS A 114 11.52 -9.20 1.54
C HIS A 114 11.13 -8.65 2.92
N ASP A 115 10.11 -7.79 3.00
CA ASP A 115 9.59 -7.33 4.28
C ASP A 115 8.91 -8.47 5.07
N TYR A 116 8.29 -9.40 4.32
CA TYR A 116 7.67 -10.61 4.85
C TYR A 116 8.67 -11.65 5.34
N THR A 117 9.94 -11.63 4.91
CA THR A 117 10.93 -12.59 5.41
C THR A 117 11.56 -12.17 6.74
N GLY A 118 11.25 -10.96 7.21
CA GLY A 118 11.48 -10.49 8.57
C GLY A 118 10.23 -10.52 9.44
N ASN A 119 10.05 -9.50 10.28
CA ASN A 119 8.86 -9.26 11.07
C ASN A 119 7.97 -8.23 10.37
N ALA A 120 7.06 -8.70 9.52
CA ALA A 120 6.19 -7.83 8.73
C ALA A 120 5.30 -6.94 9.62
N LEU A 121 4.86 -7.47 10.77
CA LEU A 121 4.07 -6.70 11.73
C LEU A 121 4.88 -5.58 12.43
N ALA A 122 6.20 -5.73 12.59
CA ALA A 122 7.01 -4.66 13.17
C ALA A 122 7.06 -3.40 12.30
N GLN A 123 6.97 -3.55 10.97
CA GLN A 123 6.88 -2.41 10.06
C GLN A 123 5.51 -1.71 10.10
N GLN A 124 4.49 -2.38 10.64
CA GLN A 124 3.14 -1.84 10.75
C GLN A 124 2.83 -1.32 12.16
N ASP A 125 3.58 -1.80 13.16
CA ASP A 125 3.44 -1.40 14.55
C ASP A 125 3.59 0.12 14.72
N PRO A 126 2.72 0.80 15.47
CA PRO A 126 2.83 2.23 15.75
C PRO A 126 4.21 2.66 16.29
N ALA A 127 4.92 1.79 17.03
CA ALA A 127 6.24 2.10 17.56
C ALA A 127 7.29 2.40 16.49
N ILE A 128 7.13 1.91 15.25
CA ILE A 128 8.05 2.29 14.15
C ILE A 128 7.92 3.78 13.79
N ARG A 129 6.73 4.36 13.97
CA ARG A 129 6.46 5.79 13.69
C ARG A 129 6.96 6.70 14.80
N GLU A 130 7.11 6.15 16.01
CA GLU A 130 7.84 6.84 17.08
C GLU A 130 9.35 6.94 16.77
N VAL A 131 9.88 6.04 15.93
CA VAL A 131 11.25 6.12 15.43
C VAL A 131 11.37 7.13 14.28
N ASP A 132 10.44 7.09 13.33
CA ASP A 132 10.34 8.06 12.24
C ASP A 132 8.88 8.22 11.79
N SER A 133 8.28 9.37 12.10
CA SER A 133 6.85 9.63 11.90
C SER A 133 6.41 9.65 10.44
N ARG A 134 7.37 9.68 9.51
CA ARG A 134 7.09 9.64 8.06
C ARG A 134 6.65 8.25 7.60
N TYR A 135 7.00 7.18 8.32
CA TYR A 135 6.82 5.79 7.87
C TYR A 135 5.39 5.28 8.10
N LEU A 136 4.49 5.46 7.12
CA LEU A 136 3.07 5.14 7.23
C LEU A 136 2.71 3.82 6.50
N SER A 137 3.09 2.68 7.08
CA SER A 137 2.56 1.35 6.70
C SER A 137 1.41 0.95 7.62
N ILE A 138 0.24 1.59 7.47
CA ILE A 138 -0.84 1.62 8.49
C ILE A 138 -1.56 0.27 8.63
N ALA A 139 -1.71 -0.44 7.52
CA ALA A 139 -2.24 -1.79 7.47
C ALA A 139 -1.59 -2.54 6.29
N LYS A 140 -1.91 -3.83 6.14
CA LYS A 140 -1.43 -4.64 5.00
C LYS A 140 -1.92 -4.06 3.68
N SER A 141 -3.20 -3.68 3.66
CA SER A 141 -3.83 -2.93 2.59
C SER A 141 -4.62 -1.76 3.20
N PHE A 142 -4.57 -0.59 2.56
CA PHE A 142 -5.27 0.61 3.02
C PHE A 142 -5.43 1.61 1.88
N ILE A 143 -6.23 2.64 2.09
CA ILE A 143 -6.50 3.69 1.11
C ILE A 143 -5.90 5.00 1.61
N VAL A 144 -5.27 5.76 0.71
CA VAL A 144 -5.00 7.18 0.92
C VAL A 144 -5.99 7.96 0.08
N ASN A 145 -6.94 8.63 0.74
CA ASN A 145 -7.91 9.50 0.09
C ASN A 145 -7.36 10.93 0.04
N SER A 146 -7.44 11.57 -1.11
CA SER A 146 -6.93 12.93 -1.30
C SER A 146 -7.88 13.83 -2.09
N ASP A 147 -9.17 13.49 -2.10
CA ASP A 147 -10.25 14.09 -2.91
C ASP A 147 -10.05 14.01 -4.44
N VAL A 148 -8.87 14.39 -4.94
CA VAL A 148 -8.52 14.40 -6.37
C VAL A 148 -7.96 13.06 -6.83
N ALA A 149 -7.45 12.23 -5.92
CA ALA A 149 -6.98 10.87 -6.19
C ALA A 149 -7.21 9.95 -4.99
N ASP A 150 -7.56 8.69 -5.27
CA ASP A 150 -7.53 7.62 -4.28
C ASP A 150 -6.40 6.65 -4.60
N PHE A 151 -5.53 6.42 -3.63
CA PHE A 151 -4.47 5.43 -3.71
C PHE A 151 -4.88 4.19 -2.92
N PHE A 152 -5.05 3.06 -3.60
CA PHE A 152 -5.38 1.77 -3.01
C PHE A 152 -4.08 0.98 -2.84
N LEU A 153 -3.52 1.00 -1.63
CA LEU A 153 -2.31 0.26 -1.27
C LEU A 153 -2.72 -1.18 -0.95
N VAL A 154 -2.22 -2.15 -1.72
CA VAL A 154 -2.66 -3.55 -1.73
C VAL A 154 -1.51 -4.49 -1.40
N ASP A 155 -1.73 -5.35 -0.41
CA ASP A 155 -0.82 -6.45 -0.09
C ASP A 155 -0.86 -7.54 -1.15
N THR A 156 0.14 -7.52 -2.03
CA THR A 156 0.27 -8.47 -3.13
C THR A 156 1.05 -9.73 -2.78
N SER A 157 1.77 -9.76 -1.64
CA SER A 157 2.66 -10.88 -1.28
C SER A 157 1.91 -12.22 -1.12
N PRO A 158 0.70 -12.27 -0.52
CA PRO A 158 -0.06 -13.51 -0.39
C PRO A 158 -0.47 -14.13 -1.73
N PHE A 159 -0.55 -13.36 -2.83
CA PHE A 159 -0.98 -13.89 -4.13
C PHE A 159 0.02 -14.91 -4.69
N TYR A 160 1.30 -14.81 -4.37
CA TYR A 160 2.32 -15.75 -4.82
C TYR A 160 2.27 -17.07 -4.03
N LEU A 161 1.78 -18.14 -4.65
CA LEU A 161 1.70 -19.45 -4.02
C LEU A 161 3.08 -20.00 -3.59
N LYS A 162 4.13 -19.66 -4.33
CA LYS A 162 5.51 -20.04 -4.02
C LYS A 162 5.95 -19.56 -2.64
N TYR A 163 5.55 -18.35 -2.24
CA TYR A 163 5.91 -17.79 -0.95
C TYR A 163 5.12 -18.46 0.16
N TRP A 164 3.82 -18.66 -0.06
CA TRP A 164 2.93 -19.26 0.94
C TRP A 164 3.44 -20.61 1.46
N ASN A 165 4.01 -21.42 0.58
CA ASN A 165 4.55 -22.74 0.94
C ASN A 165 5.92 -22.70 1.63
N SER A 166 6.52 -21.51 1.82
CA SER A 166 7.79 -21.31 2.50
C SER A 166 7.58 -20.91 3.96
N THR A 167 8.37 -21.50 4.86
CA THR A 167 8.39 -21.13 6.29
C THR A 167 9.17 -19.85 6.57
N LYS A 168 9.78 -19.23 5.55
CA LYS A 168 10.56 -18.00 5.69
C LYS A 168 9.66 -16.77 5.91
N TYR A 169 8.40 -16.84 5.51
CA TYR A 169 7.50 -15.69 5.43
C TYR A 169 6.61 -15.57 6.67
N ASP A 170 6.44 -14.34 7.14
CA ASP A 170 5.57 -13.98 8.25
C ASP A 170 4.09 -13.86 7.83
N TRP A 171 3.37 -14.97 7.92
CA TRP A 171 1.94 -15.05 7.56
C TRP A 171 0.97 -14.67 8.69
N ARG A 172 1.45 -14.06 9.79
CA ARG A 172 0.56 -13.55 10.83
C ARG A 172 -0.38 -12.51 10.24
N ASN A 173 -1.66 -12.60 10.62
CA ASN A 173 -2.76 -11.78 10.08
C ASN A 173 -3.04 -11.95 8.58
N VAL A 174 -2.51 -13.00 7.94
CA VAL A 174 -2.80 -13.38 6.54
C VAL A 174 -3.45 -14.76 6.44
N ALA A 175 -3.16 -15.68 7.37
CA ALA A 175 -3.76 -17.01 7.35
C ALA A 175 -5.23 -17.02 7.83
N PRO A 176 -6.15 -17.74 7.16
CA PRO A 176 -5.96 -18.56 5.95
C PRO A 176 -5.85 -17.74 4.66
N ARG A 177 -4.88 -18.08 3.79
CA ARG A 177 -4.54 -17.34 2.57
C ARG A 177 -5.73 -17.05 1.66
N ASP A 178 -6.49 -18.09 1.31
CA ASP A 178 -7.53 -17.93 0.29
C ASP A 178 -8.66 -17.03 0.82
N THR A 179 -9.06 -17.19 2.08
CA THR A 179 -10.01 -16.28 2.74
C THR A 179 -9.50 -14.84 2.82
N TYR A 180 -8.21 -14.66 3.11
CA TYR A 180 -7.58 -13.34 3.13
C TYR A 180 -7.61 -12.68 1.75
N ILE A 181 -7.22 -13.40 0.70
CA ILE A 181 -7.23 -12.90 -0.67
C ILE A 181 -8.66 -12.58 -1.12
N GLU A 182 -9.62 -13.48 -0.88
CA GLU A 182 -11.04 -13.26 -1.22
C GLU A 182 -11.60 -12.01 -0.54
N THR A 183 -11.30 -11.83 0.74
CA THR A 183 -11.74 -10.65 1.51
C THR A 183 -11.07 -9.39 0.98
N LEU A 184 -9.74 -9.38 0.79
CA LEU A 184 -9.01 -8.24 0.24
C LEU A 184 -9.53 -7.83 -1.15
N LEU A 185 -9.77 -8.80 -2.04
CA LEU A 185 -10.29 -8.51 -3.38
C LEU A 185 -11.71 -7.95 -3.33
N LYS A 186 -12.56 -8.47 -2.44
CA LYS A 186 -13.91 -7.94 -2.23
C LYS A 186 -13.88 -6.52 -1.68
N ASP A 187 -13.07 -6.25 -0.66
CA ASP A 187 -12.99 -4.93 -0.04
C ASP A 187 -12.38 -3.91 -1.00
N LEU A 188 -11.44 -4.33 -1.84
CA LEU A 188 -10.88 -3.50 -2.92
C LEU A 188 -11.93 -3.20 -4.01
N ASP A 189 -12.69 -4.19 -4.47
CA ASP A 189 -13.76 -4.03 -5.46
C ASP A 189 -14.85 -3.07 -4.96
N ASP A 190 -15.28 -3.23 -3.71
CA ASP A 190 -16.24 -2.34 -3.06
C ASP A 190 -15.68 -0.91 -2.98
N ALA A 191 -14.43 -0.74 -2.53
CA ALA A 191 -13.82 0.58 -2.39
C ALA A 191 -13.59 1.28 -3.74
N LEU A 192 -13.17 0.55 -4.77
CA LEU A 192 -13.03 1.07 -6.14
C LEU A 192 -14.38 1.50 -6.71
N THR A 193 -15.44 0.75 -6.43
CA THR A 193 -16.81 1.03 -6.90
C THR A 193 -17.41 2.26 -6.21
N VAL A 194 -17.15 2.44 -4.91
CA VAL A 194 -17.65 3.57 -4.12
C VAL A 194 -16.85 4.86 -4.38
N SER A 195 -15.56 4.75 -4.73
CA SER A 195 -14.69 5.90 -4.92
C SER A 195 -15.17 6.83 -6.06
N GLU A 196 -15.46 8.07 -5.69
CA GLU A 196 -15.80 9.15 -6.62
C GLU A 196 -14.56 9.93 -7.10
N ALA A 197 -13.36 9.56 -6.62
CA ALA A 197 -12.13 10.25 -6.97
C ALA A 197 -11.86 10.20 -8.49
N PRO A 198 -11.45 11.32 -9.11
CA PRO A 198 -11.11 11.37 -10.53
C PRO A 198 -10.00 10.40 -10.92
N TRP A 199 -9.00 10.24 -10.05
CA TRP A 199 -7.90 9.29 -10.24
C TRP A 199 -8.00 8.16 -9.22
N LYS A 200 -7.95 6.92 -9.70
CA LYS A 200 -7.88 5.72 -8.85
C LYS A 200 -6.56 5.00 -9.16
N ILE A 201 -5.69 4.88 -8.17
CA ILE A 201 -4.33 4.39 -8.35
C ILE A 201 -4.15 3.18 -7.44
N VAL A 202 -3.89 2.01 -8.02
CA VAL A 202 -3.65 0.78 -7.24
C VAL A 202 -2.14 0.57 -7.11
N VAL A 203 -1.67 0.45 -5.88
CA VAL A 203 -0.25 0.34 -5.54
C VAL A 203 -0.02 -1.03 -4.90
N GLY A 204 0.94 -1.78 -5.43
CA GLY A 204 1.30 -3.09 -4.89
C GLY A 204 2.73 -3.45 -5.27
N HIS A 205 3.34 -4.34 -4.51
CA HIS A 205 4.72 -4.75 -4.76
C HIS A 205 4.89 -5.57 -6.05
N HIS A 206 4.03 -6.58 -6.25
CA HIS A 206 4.17 -7.49 -7.37
C HIS A 206 3.50 -6.96 -8.65
N PRO A 207 4.16 -7.09 -9.83
CA PRO A 207 3.58 -6.62 -11.08
C PRO A 207 2.49 -7.56 -11.59
N ILE A 208 1.39 -7.00 -12.11
CA ILE A 208 0.43 -7.77 -12.92
C ILE A 208 1.10 -8.22 -14.23
N SER A 209 1.86 -7.32 -14.84
CA SER A 209 2.65 -7.60 -16.04
C SER A 209 4.02 -6.93 -15.94
N SER A 210 5.08 -7.64 -16.32
CA SER A 210 6.43 -7.09 -16.38
C SER A 210 7.25 -7.77 -17.47
N ALA A 211 8.04 -7.00 -18.21
CA ALA A 211 9.01 -7.50 -19.18
C ALA A 211 10.37 -7.86 -18.54
N CYS A 212 10.47 -7.79 -17.20
CA CYS A 212 11.69 -8.03 -16.45
C CYS A 212 11.89 -9.51 -16.11
N GLU A 213 12.99 -9.81 -15.40
CA GLU A 213 13.34 -11.14 -14.90
C GLU A 213 12.21 -11.79 -14.07
N HIS A 214 11.49 -11.01 -13.25
CA HIS A 214 10.38 -11.50 -12.45
C HIS A 214 9.15 -11.90 -13.28
N GLY A 215 9.01 -11.36 -14.49
CA GLY A 215 7.91 -11.65 -15.40
C GLY A 215 6.53 -11.26 -14.85
N ASN A 216 5.50 -11.88 -15.41
CA ASN A 216 4.11 -11.65 -15.03
C ASN A 216 3.72 -12.47 -13.80
N THR A 217 2.94 -11.86 -12.90
CA THR A 217 2.30 -12.61 -11.80
C THR A 217 0.99 -13.22 -12.28
N THR A 218 0.97 -14.54 -12.55
CA THR A 218 -0.22 -15.23 -13.07
C THR A 218 -1.43 -15.09 -12.15
N GLU A 219 -1.24 -15.20 -10.83
CA GLU A 219 -2.32 -15.08 -9.86
C GLU A 219 -2.94 -13.68 -9.85
N LEU A 220 -2.13 -12.61 -9.97
CA LEU A 220 -2.66 -11.25 -10.07
C LEU A 220 -3.36 -11.00 -11.40
N GLN A 221 -2.89 -11.58 -12.50
CA GLN A 221 -3.58 -11.52 -13.79
C GLN A 221 -4.94 -12.21 -13.75
N GLN A 222 -5.08 -13.29 -12.97
CA GLN A 222 -6.33 -14.04 -12.87
C GLN A 222 -7.31 -13.45 -11.87
N LEU A 223 -6.80 -12.91 -10.74
CA LEU A 223 -7.64 -12.53 -9.62
C LEU A 223 -7.82 -11.01 -9.50
N LEU A 224 -6.74 -10.24 -9.64
CA LEU A 224 -6.78 -8.78 -9.42
C LEU A 224 -7.15 -8.02 -10.70
N ARG A 225 -6.52 -8.35 -11.83
CA ARG A 225 -6.76 -7.66 -13.11
C ARG A 225 -8.24 -7.57 -13.49
N PRO A 226 -9.09 -8.61 -13.35
CA PRO A 226 -10.50 -8.49 -13.70
C PRO A 226 -11.27 -7.44 -12.89
N ILE A 227 -10.93 -7.25 -11.61
CA ILE A 227 -11.52 -6.20 -10.75
C ILE A 227 -11.11 -4.83 -11.25
N LEU A 228 -9.82 -4.65 -11.58
CA LEU A 228 -9.32 -3.37 -12.11
C LEU A 228 -9.98 -3.04 -13.45
N GLU A 229 -10.07 -3.99 -14.37
CA GLU A 229 -10.71 -3.78 -15.68
C GLU A 229 -12.22 -3.50 -15.58
N ALA A 230 -12.91 -4.04 -14.56
CA ALA A 230 -14.33 -3.81 -14.34
C ALA A 230 -14.64 -2.43 -13.72
N CYS A 231 -13.82 -1.99 -12.76
CA CYS A 231 -14.06 -0.75 -12.01
C CYS A 231 -13.37 0.48 -12.62
N MET A 232 -12.38 0.32 -13.49
CA MET A 232 -11.47 1.41 -13.89
C MET A 232 -11.53 1.64 -15.41
N THR A 233 -12.53 2.40 -15.84
CA THR A 233 -12.82 2.62 -17.27
C THR A 233 -12.04 3.76 -17.93
N LEU A 234 -11.23 4.56 -17.22
CA LEU A 234 -10.63 5.76 -17.83
C LEU A 234 -9.17 6.12 -17.46
N SER A 235 -8.68 5.83 -16.25
CA SER A 235 -7.28 6.16 -15.87
C SER A 235 -6.84 5.36 -14.65
N TYR A 236 -5.97 4.36 -14.80
CA TYR A 236 -5.31 3.70 -13.66
C TYR A 236 -3.81 3.58 -13.88
N CYS A 237 -3.02 3.79 -12.83
CA CYS A 237 -1.60 3.50 -12.82
C CYS A 237 -1.37 2.40 -11.79
N LEU A 238 -0.94 1.22 -12.26
CA LEU A 238 -0.40 0.20 -11.37
C LEU A 238 1.06 0.53 -11.10
N LEU A 239 1.34 1.00 -9.88
CA LEU A 239 2.70 1.24 -9.44
C LEU A 239 3.22 -0.03 -8.76
N SER A 240 3.99 -0.81 -9.50
CA SER A 240 4.83 -1.91 -9.01
C SER A 240 6.24 -1.73 -9.56
N PHE A 241 7.24 -1.53 -8.71
CA PHE A 241 8.61 -1.22 -9.13
C PHE A 241 9.42 -2.50 -9.32
N ASN A 242 9.30 -3.10 -10.51
CA ASN A 242 10.34 -3.97 -11.05
C ASN A 242 10.70 -3.37 -12.41
N PHE A 243 11.62 -2.39 -12.46
CA PHE A 243 11.85 -1.60 -13.67
C PHE A 243 12.63 -2.37 -14.75
N CYS A 244 11.98 -2.55 -15.89
CA CYS A 244 12.56 -2.63 -17.22
C CYS A 244 11.44 -2.31 -18.21
N LEU A 245 11.13 -1.01 -18.33
CA LEU A 245 10.50 -0.27 -19.44
C LEU A 245 9.65 0.91 -18.90
N PRO A 246 9.56 2.03 -19.64
CA PRO A 246 8.86 3.24 -19.21
C PRO A 246 7.34 3.00 -19.13
N ILE A 247 6.71 3.66 -18.15
CA ILE A 247 5.25 3.83 -18.13
C ILE A 247 4.88 4.60 -19.39
N ASP A 248 4.23 3.94 -20.34
CA ASP A 248 3.64 4.62 -21.49
C ASP A 248 2.34 5.29 -21.03
N LEU A 249 2.44 6.58 -20.74
CA LEU A 249 1.30 7.41 -20.32
C LEU A 249 0.32 7.67 -21.48
N ASP A 250 0.64 7.29 -22.72
CA ASP A 250 -0.25 7.49 -23.87
C ASP A 250 -1.39 6.45 -23.94
N GLU A 251 -1.29 5.31 -23.24
CA GLU A 251 -2.43 4.37 -23.07
C GLU A 251 -3.49 4.86 -22.06
N LEU A 252 -3.19 5.90 -21.25
CA LEU A 252 -4.14 6.49 -20.29
C LEU A 252 -5.00 7.61 -20.91
N ARG A 253 -5.04 7.73 -22.24
CA ARG A 253 -5.71 8.83 -22.94
C ARG A 253 -6.81 8.44 -23.93
N ASN A 254 -7.26 7.18 -23.96
CA ASN A 254 -8.39 6.79 -24.80
C ASN A 254 -9.53 6.15 -24.02
#